data_AF-A0A923YVX6-F1
#
_entry.id   AF-A0A923YVX6-F1
#
_cell.length_a   1.000
_cell.length_b   1.000
_cell.length_c   1.000
_cell.angle_alpha   90.00
_cell.angle_beta   90.00
_cell.angle_gamma   90.00
#
_symmetry.space_group_name_H-M   'P 1'
#
loop_
_entity.id
_entity.type
_entity.pdbx_description
1 polymer ?
#
loop_
_entity_poly.entity_id
_entity_poly.type
_entity_poly.pdbx_seq_one_letter_code
_entity_poly.pdbx_strand_id
1 'polypeptide(L)'
;VCHHIESPIVDTIFHRVRFGLRKAFTIVFEMSATTKGFSTKQIAKRLKISRTTATNFIKKIRISMASSASQPMIGQVFVDEFVFGGKEHLKKLLKSMIQ
;
A
#
# COMPACT_ATOMS: atom_id res chain seq x y z
N VAL A 1 24.17 -28.78 8.29
CA VAL A 1 23.77 -27.41 7.86
C VAL A 1 22.39 -27.52 7.24
N CYS A 2 21.39 -26.90 7.87
CA CYS A 2 19.99 -27.02 7.48
C CYS A 2 19.75 -26.28 6.15
N HIS A 3 19.23 -26.97 5.15
CA HIS A 3 18.93 -26.44 3.81
C HIS A 3 17.61 -25.64 3.80
N HIS A 4 17.37 -24.80 4.80
CA HIS A 4 16.19 -23.94 4.82
C HIS A 4 16.46 -22.72 3.93
N ILE A 5 15.97 -22.78 2.70
CA ILE A 5 16.06 -21.67 1.76
C ILE A 5 14.81 -20.81 1.95
N GLU A 6 14.92 -19.81 2.82
CA GLU A 6 13.88 -18.79 2.96
C GLU A 6 13.95 -17.81 1.79
N SER A 7 12.80 -17.55 1.16
CA SER A 7 12.74 -16.55 0.11
C SER A 7 12.62 -15.16 0.73
N PRO A 8 13.34 -14.14 0.22
CA PRO A 8 13.28 -12.77 0.76
C PRO A 8 11.92 -12.09 0.58
N ILE A 9 10.96 -12.73 -0.11
CA ILE A 9 9.59 -12.26 -0.26
C ILE A 9 8.67 -12.77 0.86
N VAL A 10 9.12 -13.74 1.66
CA VAL A 10 8.34 -14.30 2.78
C VAL A 10 8.07 -13.22 3.82
N ASP A 11 6.87 -13.21 4.38
CA ASP A 11 6.37 -12.21 5.34
C ASP A 11 6.41 -10.73 4.89
N THR A 12 6.52 -10.49 3.59
CA THR A 12 6.41 -9.15 3.01
C THR A 12 5.07 -8.93 2.28
N ILE A 13 4.82 -7.69 1.86
CA ILE A 13 3.75 -7.37 0.91
C ILE A 13 3.86 -8.16 -0.39
N PHE A 14 5.06 -8.67 -0.73
CA PHE A 14 5.32 -9.49 -1.92
C PHE A 14 5.16 -11.00 -1.68
N HIS A 15 4.76 -11.43 -0.48
CA HIS A 15 4.52 -12.84 -0.20
C HIS A 15 3.45 -13.44 -1.14
N ARG A 16 3.77 -14.62 -1.72
CA ARG A 16 2.93 -15.39 -2.67
C ARG A 16 2.54 -14.65 -3.94
N VAL A 17 3.31 -13.64 -4.34
CA VAL A 17 3.08 -12.94 -5.60
C VAL A 17 3.39 -13.89 -6.77
N ARG A 18 2.38 -14.18 -7.61
CA ARG A 18 2.49 -15.09 -8.77
C ARG A 18 2.92 -14.40 -10.06
N PHE A 19 3.21 -13.10 -10.01
CA PHE A 19 3.66 -12.29 -11.15
C PHE A 19 5.04 -11.69 -10.84
N GLY A 20 5.88 -11.45 -11.84
CA GLY A 20 7.28 -11.07 -11.59
C GLY A 20 7.43 -9.88 -10.62
N LEU A 21 8.41 -9.97 -9.70
CA LEU A 21 8.61 -9.01 -8.60
C LEU A 21 8.77 -7.56 -9.10
N ARG A 22 9.40 -7.35 -10.25
CA ARG A 22 9.51 -6.04 -10.91
C ARG A 22 8.15 -5.37 -11.13
N LYS A 23 7.16 -6.13 -11.61
CA LYS A 23 5.79 -5.63 -11.81
C LYS A 23 5.11 -5.31 -10.49
N ALA A 24 5.40 -6.08 -9.44
CA ALA A 24 4.85 -5.84 -8.11
C ALA A 24 5.39 -4.53 -7.51
N PHE A 25 6.69 -4.29 -7.62
CA PHE A 25 7.30 -3.02 -7.23
C PHE A 25 6.72 -1.84 -8.03
N THR A 26 6.51 -1.98 -9.34
CA THR A 26 5.88 -0.92 -10.13
C THR A 26 4.50 -0.54 -9.59
N ILE A 27 3.67 -1.53 -9.20
CA ILE A 27 2.34 -1.26 -8.63
C ILE A 27 2.45 -0.52 -7.30
N VAL A 28 3.35 -0.97 -6.41
CA VAL A 28 3.57 -0.34 -5.10
C VAL A 28 4.04 1.11 -5.27
N PHE A 29 5.03 1.33 -6.12
CA PHE A 29 5.56 2.65 -6.41
C PHE A 29 4.51 3.58 -7.00
N GLU A 30 3.73 3.09 -7.96
CA GLU A 30 2.69 3.89 -8.59
C GLU A 30 1.58 4.24 -7.59
N MET A 31 1.26 3.35 -6.65
CA MET A 31 0.32 3.63 -5.55
C MET A 31 0.87 4.59 -4.49
N SER A 32 2.18 4.62 -4.24
CA SER A 32 2.79 5.54 -3.29
C SER A 32 3.05 6.94 -3.86
N ALA A 33 3.30 7.04 -5.16
CA ALA A 33 3.66 8.30 -5.81
C ALA A 33 2.47 9.07 -6.39
N THR A 34 1.32 8.43 -6.61
CA THR A 34 0.14 9.08 -7.21
C THR A 34 -0.87 9.54 -6.17
N THR A 35 -1.23 10.82 -6.18
CA THR A 35 -2.37 11.37 -5.42
C THR A 35 -3.70 11.17 -6.17
N LYS A 36 -3.66 10.72 -7.43
CA LYS A 36 -4.84 10.53 -8.30
C LYS A 36 -5.39 9.11 -8.20
N GLY A 37 -6.68 8.96 -8.51
CA GLY A 37 -7.37 7.66 -8.51
C GLY A 37 -6.69 6.62 -9.42
N PHE A 38 -6.53 5.40 -8.90
CA PHE A 38 -5.80 4.31 -9.55
C PHE A 38 -6.75 3.25 -10.14
N SER A 39 -6.74 3.07 -11.47
CA SER A 39 -7.62 2.10 -12.16
C SER A 39 -6.99 0.72 -12.28
N THR A 40 -7.63 -0.29 -11.66
CA THR A 40 -7.15 -1.68 -11.71
C THR A 40 -7.15 -2.25 -13.13
N LYS A 41 -8.07 -1.81 -14.00
CA LYS A 41 -8.13 -2.21 -15.42
C LYS A 41 -6.89 -1.73 -16.19
N GLN A 42 -6.49 -0.47 -16.00
CA GLN A 42 -5.37 0.14 -16.71
C GLN A 42 -4.06 -0.56 -16.35
N ILE A 43 -3.86 -0.85 -15.06
CA ILE A 43 -2.66 -1.51 -14.54
C ILE A 43 -2.55 -2.96 -14.99
N ALA A 44 -3.69 -3.68 -14.98
CA ALA A 44 -3.76 -5.03 -15.52
C ALA A 44 -3.30 -5.06 -16.99
N LYS A 45 -3.74 -4.09 -17.80
CA LYS A 45 -3.34 -3.95 -19.21
C LYS A 45 -1.86 -3.57 -19.35
N ARG A 46 -1.39 -2.56 -18.60
CA ARG A 46 0.00 -2.05 -18.65
C ARG A 46 1.02 -3.11 -18.27
N LEU A 47 0.76 -3.85 -17.19
CA LEU A 47 1.68 -4.85 -16.65
C LEU A 47 1.43 -6.26 -17.19
N LYS A 48 0.45 -6.43 -18.09
CA LYS A 48 0.03 -7.73 -18.65
C LYS A 48 -0.20 -8.76 -17.53
N ILE A 49 -1.05 -8.41 -16.57
CA ILE A 49 -1.48 -9.29 -15.47
C ILE A 49 -3.00 -9.41 -15.50
N SER A 50 -3.54 -10.51 -14.97
CA SER A 50 -4.99 -10.65 -14.84
C SER A 50 -5.56 -9.55 -13.94
N ARG A 51 -6.73 -9.03 -14.30
CA ARG A 51 -7.43 -7.99 -13.53
C ARG A 51 -7.74 -8.45 -12.10
N THR A 52 -8.07 -9.73 -11.91
CA THR A 52 -8.35 -10.29 -10.58
C THR A 52 -7.09 -10.30 -9.72
N THR A 53 -5.95 -10.71 -10.29
CA THR A 53 -4.64 -10.66 -9.62
C THR A 53 -4.22 -9.25 -9.26
N ALA A 54 -4.36 -8.29 -10.19
CA ALA A 54 -4.09 -6.89 -9.92
C ALA A 54 -4.96 -6.36 -8.77
N THR A 55 -6.26 -6.63 -8.83
CA THR A 55 -7.21 -6.19 -7.80
C THR A 55 -6.88 -6.75 -6.42
N ASN A 56 -6.57 -8.05 -6.33
CA ASN A 56 -6.19 -8.67 -5.06
C ASN A 56 -4.90 -8.09 -4.50
N PHE A 57 -3.91 -7.88 -5.36
CA PHE A 57 -2.63 -7.31 -4.93
C PHE A 57 -2.77 -5.85 -4.45
N ILE A 58 -3.53 -5.03 -5.18
CA ILE A 58 -3.83 -3.65 -4.80
C ILE A 58 -4.56 -3.60 -3.46
N LYS A 59 -5.52 -4.51 -3.21
CA LYS A 59 -6.19 -4.61 -1.91
C LYS A 59 -5.20 -4.95 -0.79
N LYS A 60 -4.29 -5.90 -1.02
CA LYS A 60 -3.22 -6.25 -0.07
C LYS A 60 -2.37 -5.03 0.28
N ILE A 61 -1.93 -4.28 -0.74
CA ILE A 61 -1.14 -3.04 -0.56
C ILE A 61 -1.93 -2.02 0.27
N ARG A 62 -3.20 -1.77 -0.04
CA ARG A 62 -4.02 -0.79 0.71
C ARG A 62 -4.14 -1.13 2.18
N ILE A 63 -4.32 -2.40 2.51
CA ILE A 63 -4.40 -2.86 3.90
C ILE A 63 -3.04 -2.66 4.58
N SER A 64 -1.94 -3.00 3.91
CA SER A 64 -0.60 -2.81 4.45
C SER A 64 -0.18 -1.34 4.59
N MET A 65 -0.69 -0.45 3.73
CA MET A 65 -0.45 1.00 3.78
C MET A 65 -1.42 1.73 4.72
N ALA A 66 -2.45 1.06 5.24
CA ALA A 66 -3.35 1.68 6.19
C ALA A 66 -2.60 1.96 7.50
N SER A 67 -2.66 3.20 7.98
CA SER A 67 -2.09 3.54 9.27
C SER A 67 -2.81 2.79 10.38
N SER A 68 -2.05 2.17 11.28
CA SER A 68 -2.57 1.55 12.51
C SER A 68 -2.96 2.58 13.56
N ALA A 69 -2.63 3.88 13.36
CA ALA A 69 -2.79 4.97 14.32
C ALA A 69 -2.22 4.70 15.73
N SER A 70 -1.42 3.64 15.88
CA SER A 70 -0.83 3.21 17.16
C SER A 70 0.51 3.89 17.46
N GLN A 71 1.03 4.66 16.51
CA GLN A 71 2.30 5.38 16.60
C GLN A 71 1.99 6.86 16.30
N PRO A 72 1.68 7.67 17.32
CA PRO A 72 1.41 9.09 17.13
C PRO A 72 2.67 9.83 16.69
N MET A 73 2.50 10.90 15.92
CA MET A 73 3.59 11.75 15.50
C MET A 73 3.92 12.73 16.64
N ILE A 74 5.10 12.58 17.25
CA ILE A 74 5.50 13.36 18.43
C ILE A 74 6.38 14.54 17.98
N GLY A 75 6.09 15.74 18.47
CA GLY A 75 6.89 16.95 18.24
C GLY A 75 6.27 17.90 17.20
N GLN A 76 7.10 18.75 16.61
CA GLN A 76 6.64 19.69 15.59
C GLN A 76 6.44 18.98 14.25
N VAL A 77 5.19 18.81 13.84
CA VAL A 77 4.81 18.13 12.60
C VAL A 77 4.40 19.15 11.55
N PHE A 78 5.11 19.16 10.42
CA PHE A 78 4.69 19.91 9.23
C PHE A 78 3.92 18.97 8.31
N VAL A 79 2.67 19.33 8.02
CA VAL A 79 1.80 18.58 7.10
C VAL A 79 1.67 19.39 5.81
N ASP A 80 2.01 18.76 4.69
CA ASP A 80 2.07 19.42 3.38
C ASP A 80 0.65 19.60 2.77
N GLU A 81 0.08 18.54 2.18
CA GLU A 81 -1.24 18.58 1.56
C GLU A 81 -2.17 17.56 2.24
N PHE A 82 -3.11 18.03 3.06
CA PHE A 82 -4.12 17.19 3.69
C PHE A 82 -5.54 17.63 3.31
N VAL A 83 -6.38 16.67 2.96
CA VAL A 83 -7.79 16.91 2.64
C VAL A 83 -8.63 16.68 3.90
N PHE A 84 -9.06 17.77 4.54
CA PHE A 84 -9.96 17.74 5.69
C PHE A 84 -11.42 17.83 5.21
N GLY A 85 -12.17 16.72 5.23
CA GLY A 85 -13.58 16.74 4.81
C GLY A 85 -14.24 15.40 4.47
N GLY A 86 -13.48 14.30 4.36
CA GLY A 86 -14.04 12.96 4.14
C GLY A 86 -14.64 12.31 5.41
N LYS A 87 -15.50 11.29 5.20
CA LYS A 87 -16.24 10.48 6.22
C LYS A 87 -15.55 10.45 7.59
N GLU A 88 -16.34 10.72 8.64
CA GLU A 88 -16.00 10.83 10.08
C GLU A 88 -14.90 9.90 10.63
N HIS A 89 -14.67 8.74 10.00
CA HIS A 89 -13.59 7.82 10.36
C HIS A 89 -12.18 8.39 10.12
N LEU A 90 -11.96 9.13 9.03
CA LEU A 90 -10.65 9.71 8.72
C LEU A 90 -10.31 10.85 9.69
N LYS A 91 -11.32 11.64 10.09
CA LYS A 91 -11.19 12.68 11.12
C LYS A 91 -10.74 12.10 12.46
N LYS A 92 -11.30 10.94 12.86
CA LYS A 92 -10.92 10.25 14.10
C LYS A 92 -9.47 9.75 14.08
N LEU A 93 -9.04 9.16 12.96
CA LEU A 93 -7.68 8.66 12.79
C LEU A 93 -6.63 9.78 12.82
N LEU A 94 -6.92 10.91 12.17
CA LEU A 94 -6.00 12.03 12.12
C LEU A 94 -5.87 12.70 13.49
N LYS A 95 -7.00 12.83 14.23
CA LYS A 95 -6.98 13.27 15.63
C LYS A 95 -6.15 12.33 16.51
N SER A 96 -6.31 11.01 16.38
CA SER A 96 -5.52 10.05 17.18
C SER A 96 -4.03 9.98 16.79
N MET A 97 -3.64 10.48 15.62
CA MET A 97 -2.24 10.48 15.18
C MET A 97 -1.47 11.75 15.57
N ILE A 98 -2.17 12.87 15.79
CA ILE A 98 -1.57 14.17 16.14
C ILE A 98 -1.63 14.46 17.65
N GLN A 99 -2.54 13.80 18.37
CA GLN A 99 -2.82 14.06 19.78
C GLN A 99 -2.04 13.16 20.74
#